data_AF-A0A967HR01-F1
#
_entry.id   AF-A0A967HR01-F1
#
_cell.length_a   1.000
_cell.length_b   1.000
_cell.length_c   1.000
_cell.angle_alpha   90.00
_cell.angle_beta   90.00
_cell.angle_gamma   90.00
#
_symmetry.space_group_name_H-M   'P 1'
#
loop_
_entity.id
_entity.type
_entity.pdbx_description
1 polymer ?
#
loop_
_entity_poly.entity_id
_entity_poly.type
_entity_poly.pdbx_seq_one_letter_code
_entity_poly.pdbx_strand_id
1 'polypeptide(L)' 'PRNSAGVGRGLFKSIDGGGSWELVGFEESERIHRILTHPTDPDLVYVGVMGPAWSDGEQRGVY' A
#
# COMPACT_ATOMS: atom_id res chain seq x y z
N PRO A 1 15.21 16.74 18.03
CA PRO A 1 14.26 15.62 17.78
C PRO A 1 14.54 14.97 16.42
N ARG A 2 14.72 13.64 16.36
CA ARG A 2 14.84 12.93 15.08
C ARG A 2 13.44 12.50 14.64
N ASN A 3 13.07 12.81 13.41
CA ASN A 3 11.84 12.33 12.80
C ASN A 3 12.14 10.93 12.25
N SER A 4 11.47 9.89 12.76
CA SER A 4 11.49 8.57 12.14
C SER A 4 10.36 8.51 11.11
N ALA A 5 10.73 8.44 9.83
CA ALA A 5 9.78 8.14 8.75
C ALA A 5 10.16 6.77 8.16
N GLY A 6 9.30 5.78 8.37
CA GLY A 6 9.45 4.47 7.72
C GLY A 6 9.10 4.58 6.24
N VAL A 7 9.90 3.93 5.39
CA VAL A 7 9.62 3.74 3.97
C VAL A 7 9.08 2.32 3.81
N GLY A 8 7.84 2.21 3.34
CA GLY A 8 7.20 0.94 3.00
C GLY A 8 7.68 0.40 1.65
N ARG A 9 7.38 -0.88 1.38
CA ARG A 9 7.82 -1.61 0.17
C ARG A 9 6.67 -1.90 -0.80
N GLY A 10 5.49 -1.32 -0.58
CA GLY A 10 4.29 -1.59 -1.36
C GLY A 10 3.22 -2.39 -0.62
N LEU A 11 2.27 -2.93 -1.39
CA LEU A 11 1.11 -3.66 -0.87
C LEU A 11 1.41 -5.14 -0.80
N PHE A 12 1.14 -5.73 0.37
CA PHE A 12 1.23 -7.17 0.57
C PHE A 12 -0.15 -7.76 0.82
N LYS A 13 -0.40 -8.96 0.28
CA LYS A 13 -1.62 -9.73 0.46
C LYS A 13 -1.29 -11.07 1.13
N SER A 14 -2.17 -11.49 2.02
CA SER A 14 -2.21 -12.85 2.56
C SER A 14 -3.57 -13.46 2.29
N ILE A 15 -3.60 -14.77 2.00
CA ILE A 15 -4.82 -15.56 1.82
C ILE A 15 -4.92 -16.72 2.84
N ASP A 16 -3.98 -16.80 3.78
CA ASP A 16 -3.87 -17.89 4.77
C ASP A 16 -3.95 -17.38 6.22
N GLY A 17 -4.57 -16.22 6.41
CA GLY A 17 -4.72 -15.61 7.74
C GLY A 17 -3.44 -14.96 8.29
N GLY A 18 -2.47 -14.65 7.43
CA GLY A 18 -1.23 -13.97 7.77
C GLY A 18 -0.03 -14.89 8.01
N GLY A 19 -0.13 -16.17 7.65
CA GLY A 19 0.98 -17.13 7.70
C GLY A 19 2.04 -16.85 6.63
N SER A 20 1.60 -16.41 5.45
CA SER A 20 2.46 -15.96 4.34
C SER A 20 1.92 -14.68 3.72
N TRP A 21 2.83 -13.89 3.14
CA TRP A 21 2.54 -12.60 2.53
C TRP A 21 3.22 -12.50 1.18
N GLU A 22 2.44 -12.13 0.16
CA GLU A 22 2.89 -11.90 -1.20
C GLU A 22 2.88 -10.40 -1.50
N LEU A 23 3.91 -9.90 -2.17
CA LEU A 23 3.94 -8.54 -2.69
C LEU A 23 3.10 -8.47 -3.97
N VAL A 24 2.07 -7.62 -3.97
CA VAL A 24 1.08 -7.55 -5.05
C VAL A 24 1.09 -6.21 -5.80
N GLY A 25 2.11 -5.37 -5.56
CA GLY A 25 2.37 -4.13 -6.29
C GLY A 25 2.69 -2.95 -5.38
N PHE A 26 2.78 -1.76 -5.99
CA PHE A 26 3.06 -0.48 -5.33
C PHE A 26 4.46 -0.37 -4.69
N GLU A 27 5.45 -1.06 -5.25
CA GLU A 27 6.82 -1.13 -4.73
C GLU A 27 7.52 0.22 -4.59
N GLU A 28 7.18 1.15 -5.47
CA GLU A 28 7.75 2.51 -5.51
C GLU A 28 6.87 3.54 -4.79
N SER A 29 5.76 3.10 -4.21
CA SER A 29 4.83 4.01 -3.54
C SER A 29 5.39 4.60 -2.25
N GLU A 30 6.32 3.91 -1.58
CA GLU A 30 6.84 4.19 -0.23
C GLU A 30 5.80 4.24 0.90
N ARG A 31 4.58 4.74 0.65
CA ARG A 31 3.55 5.07 1.64
C ARG A 31 2.17 4.82 1.06
N ILE A 32 1.47 3.87 1.68
CA ILE A 32 0.05 3.62 1.49
C ILE A 32 -0.68 4.15 2.73
N HIS A 33 -1.64 5.04 2.55
CA HIS A 33 -2.40 5.64 3.65
C HIS A 33 -3.58 4.77 4.08
N ARG A 34 -4.24 4.13 3.11
CA ARG A 34 -5.50 3.41 3.35
C ARG A 34 -5.72 2.32 2.33
N ILE A 35 -6.31 1.22 2.80
CA ILE A 35 -6.82 0.12 2.00
C ILE A 35 -8.29 -0.07 2.42
N LEU A 36 -9.21 -0.16 1.47
CA LEU A 36 -10.63 -0.40 1.72
C LEU A 36 -11.09 -1.58 0.87
N THR A 37 -11.66 -2.59 1.51
CA THR A 37 -12.32 -3.70 0.81
C THR A 37 -13.73 -3.30 0.42
N HIS A 38 -14.20 -3.75 -0.75
CA HIS A 38 -15.59 -3.54 -1.14
C HIS A 38 -16.51 -4.37 -0.21
N PRO A 39 -17.66 -3.82 0.25
CA PRO A 39 -18.47 -4.47 1.28
C PRO A 39 -19.14 -5.77 0.85
N THR A 40 -19.34 -5.97 -0.46
CA THR A 40 -20.05 -7.14 -1.00
C THR A 40 -19.32 -7.85 -2.13
N ASP A 41 -18.18 -7.32 -2.57
CA ASP A 41 -17.38 -7.89 -3.67
C ASP A 41 -15.98 -8.17 -3.11
N PRO A 42 -15.67 -9.43 -2.78
CA PRO A 42 -14.40 -9.78 -2.14
C PRO A 42 -13.18 -9.60 -3.07
N ASP A 43 -13.40 -9.48 -4.38
CA ASP A 43 -12.32 -9.34 -5.36
C ASP A 43 -11.95 -7.88 -5.63
N LEU A 44 -12.72 -6.92 -5.08
CA LEU A 44 -12.50 -5.49 -5.26
C LEU A 44 -11.97 -4.82 -3.99
N VAL A 45 -10.84 -4.12 -4.15
CA VAL A 45 -10.17 -3.35 -3.10
C VAL A 45 -9.72 -2.01 -3.66
N TYR A 46 -9.88 -0.95 -2.87
CA TYR A 46 -9.39 0.40 -3.16
C TYR A 46 -8.15 0.71 -2.34
N VAL A 47 -7.16 1.35 -2.95
CA VAL A 47 -5.89 1.69 -2.31
C VAL A 47 -5.58 3.17 -2.46
N GLY A 48 -5.44 3.87 -1.34
CA GLY A 48 -5.01 5.27 -1.27
C GLY A 48 -3.50 5.36 -1.12
N VAL A 49 -2.82 5.70 -2.20
CA VAL A 49 -1.36 5.72 -2.32
C VAL A 49 -0.83 7.15 -2.27
N MET A 50 0.04 7.45 -1.31
CA MET A 50 0.61 8.80 -1.14
C MET A 50 1.88 9.02 -1.96
N GLY A 51 2.63 7.97 -2.28
CA GLY A 51 3.91 8.10 -2.97
C GLY A 51 5.07 8.53 -2.06
N PRO A 52 6.26 8.77 -2.65
CA PRO A 52 7.40 9.33 -1.95
C PRO A 52 7.08 10.69 -1.32
N ALA A 53 7.62 10.94 -0.13
CA ALA A 53 7.37 12.19 0.61
C ALA A 53 8.24 13.35 0.12
N TRP A 54 9.39 13.04 -0.47
CA TRP A 54 10.45 14.01 -0.76
C TRP A 54 10.92 13.98 -2.22
N SER A 55 10.23 13.25 -3.08
CA SER A 55 10.48 13.19 -4.50
C SER A 55 9.18 13.01 -5.27
N ASP A 56 9.27 13.15 -6.59
CA ASP A 56 8.24 12.67 -7.48
C ASP A 56 8.17 11.13 -7.41
N GLY A 57 7.02 10.59 -7.77
CA GLY A 57 6.79 9.16 -7.86
C GLY A 57 5.54 8.89 -8.70
N GLU A 58 5.61 7.88 -9.55
CA GLU A 58 4.53 7.55 -10.49
C GLU A 58 3.34 6.88 -9.76
N GLN A 59 3.62 6.14 -8.68
CA GLN A 59 2.62 5.43 -7.89
C GLN A 59 2.02 6.34 -6.81
N ARG A 60 1.17 7.28 -7.23
CA ARG A 60 0.41 8.17 -6.35
C ARG A 60 -1.03 8.29 -6.83
N GLY A 61 -2.00 8.23 -5.92
CA GLY A 61 -3.42 8.36 -6.26
C GLY A 61 -4.32 7.32 -5.59
N VAL A 62 -5.53 7.19 -6.13
CA VAL A 62 -6.49 6.15 -5.76
C VAL A 62 -6.50 5.11 -6.86
N TYR A 63 -6.30 3.85 -6.46
CA TYR A 63 -6.33 2.67 -7.32
C TYR A 63 -7.47 1.76 -6.88
#